data_AF-A0A6N8QQC1-F1
#
_entry.id   AF-A0A6N8QQC1-F1
#
_cell.length_a   1.000
_cell.length_b   1.000
_cell.length_c   1.000
_cell.angle_alpha   90.00
_cell.angle_beta   90.00
_cell.angle_gamma   90.00
#
_symmetry.space_group_name_H-M   'P 1'
#
loop_
_entity.id
_entity.type
_entity.pdbx_description
1 polymer ?
#
loop_
_entity_poly.entity_id
_entity_poly.type
_entity_poly.pdbx_seq_one_letter_code
_entity_poly.pdbx_strand_id
1 'polypeptide(L)' 'MKKLKINYLFIGILALLLAVALWPSIPWFGKADNRIAAIQARGELRVSTIHTPLTYNEINGKPFGLDYELAKQFADYLG' A
#
# COMPACT_ATOMS: atom_id res chain seq x y z
N MET A 1 47.76 -8.44 -15.93
CA MET A 1 46.92 -8.43 -14.70
C MET A 1 46.92 -7.01 -14.14
N LYS A 2 45.82 -6.25 -14.33
CA LYS A 2 45.78 -4.82 -13.96
C LYS A 2 45.83 -4.69 -12.43
N LYS A 3 46.88 -4.03 -11.93
CA LYS A 3 47.07 -3.77 -10.49
C LYS A 3 45.94 -2.86 -10.02
N LEU A 4 45.05 -3.38 -9.17
CA LEU A 4 44.06 -2.57 -8.46
C LEU A 4 44.85 -1.55 -7.62
N LYS A 5 44.90 -0.30 -8.07
CA LYS A 5 45.52 0.78 -7.29
C LYS A 5 44.70 0.94 -6.01
N ILE A 6 45.37 1.05 -4.86
CA ILE A 6 44.74 1.24 -3.53
C ILE A 6 43.65 2.32 -3.56
N ASN A 7 43.81 3.36 -4.38
CA ASN A 7 42.80 4.41 -4.56
C ASN A 7 41.45 3.88 -5.05
N TYR A 8 41.42 2.84 -5.89
CA TYR A 8 40.17 2.19 -6.32
C TYR A 8 39.53 1.37 -5.21
N LEU A 9 40.33 0.83 -4.28
CA LEU A 9 39.82 0.11 -3.10
C LEU A 9 39.11 1.09 -2.16
N PHE A 10 39.69 2.27 -1.93
CA PHE A 10 39.04 3.33 -1.15
C PHE A 10 37.75 3.84 -1.82
N ILE A 11 37.76 4.04 -3.13
CA ILE A 11 36.56 4.45 -3.87
C ILE A 11 35.48 3.36 -3.77
N GLY A 12 35.85 2.09 -3.88
CA GLY A 12 34.93 0.95 -3.73
C GLY A 12 34.32 0.88 -2.34
N ILE A 13 35.13 1.04 -1.28
CA ILE A 13 34.65 1.05 0.11
C ILE A 13 33.71 2.23 0.33
N LEU A 14 34.06 3.43 -0.16
CA LEU A 14 33.22 4.61 -0.02
C LEU A 14 31.87 4.43 -0.73
N ALA A 15 31.88 3.88 -1.94
CA ALA A 15 30.67 3.56 -2.69
C ALA A 15 29.79 2.53 -1.96
N LEU A 16 30.39 1.53 -1.34
CA LEU A 16 29.68 0.49 -0.59
C LEU A 16 29.07 1.04 0.71
N LEU A 17 29.80 1.90 1.42
CA LEU A 17 29.30 2.62 2.59
C LEU A 17 28.14 3.54 2.24
N LEU A 18 28.25 4.30 1.14
CA LEU A 18 27.16 5.14 0.64
C LEU A 18 25.94 4.32 0.23
N ALA A 19 26.13 3.19 -0.46
CA ALA A 19 25.03 2.30 -0.83
C ALA A 19 24.29 1.78 0.40
N VAL A 20 25.00 1.38 1.46
CA VAL A 20 24.39 0.92 2.72
C VAL A 20 23.70 2.06 3.47
N ALA A 21 24.31 3.25 3.53
CA ALA A 21 23.74 4.41 4.20
C ALA A 21 22.47 4.93 3.52
N LEU A 22 22.41 4.85 2.19
CA LEU A 22 21.26 5.27 1.39
C LEU A 22 20.24 4.15 1.19
N TRP A 23 20.60 2.89 1.47
CA TRP A 23 19.71 1.74 1.36
C TRP A 23 18.33 1.95 2.02
N PRO A 24 18.21 2.38 3.29
CA PRO A 24 16.89 2.55 3.92
C PRO A 24 16.08 3.74 3.34
N SER A 25 16.74 4.68 2.67
CA SER A 25 16.09 5.86 2.08
C SER A 25 15.59 5.61 0.66
N ILE A 26 15.99 4.50 0.02
CA ILE A 26 15.47 4.08 -1.27
C ILE A 26 14.10 3.43 -1.00
N PRO A 27 13.01 3.92 -1.61
CA PRO A 27 11.71 3.28 -1.53
C PRO A 27 11.76 1.99 -2.37
N TRP A 28 12.32 0.93 -1.79
CA TRP A 28 12.37 -0.41 -2.36
C TRP A 28 10.93 -0.90 -2.50
N PHE A 29 10.42 -0.83 -3.72
CA PHE A 29 9.02 -1.11 -4.07
C PHE A 29 8.04 -0.07 -3.53
N GLY A 30 7.09 0.26 -4.42
CA GLY A 30 6.26 1.44 -4.29
C GLY A 30 5.43 1.46 -3.00
N LYS A 31 5.07 2.68 -2.60
CA LYS A 31 3.93 3.01 -1.71
C LYS A 31 2.56 2.52 -2.24
N ALA A 32 2.54 1.34 -2.84
CA ALA A 32 1.40 0.47 -3.01
C ALA A 32 1.49 -0.72 -2.04
N ASP A 33 2.39 -0.69 -1.03
CA ASP A 33 2.41 -1.60 0.10
C ASP A 33 1.00 -1.73 0.68
N ASN A 34 0.35 -2.81 0.23
CA ASN A 34 -0.97 -3.30 0.54
C ASN A 34 -1.97 -2.22 0.96
N ARG A 35 -2.60 -1.55 -0.02
CA ARG A 35 -3.83 -0.76 0.24
C ARG A 35 -4.84 -1.56 1.06
N ILE A 36 -4.90 -2.87 0.84
CA ILE A 36 -5.68 -3.82 1.63
C ILE A 36 -5.19 -3.90 3.08
N ALA A 37 -3.89 -4.06 3.33
CA ALA A 37 -3.34 -4.04 4.70
C ALA A 37 -3.55 -2.69 5.39
N ALA A 38 -3.50 -1.57 4.65
CA ALA A 38 -3.84 -0.26 5.19
C ALA A 38 -5.34 -0.12 5.51
N ILE A 39 -6.23 -0.76 4.73
CA ILE A 39 -7.67 -0.85 5.03
C ILE A 39 -7.89 -1.71 6.28
N GLN A 40 -7.28 -2.90 6.34
CA GLN A 40 -7.35 -3.81 7.48
C GLN A 40 -6.77 -3.20 8.76
N ALA A 41 -5.64 -2.49 8.67
CA ALA A 41 -5.04 -1.79 9.80
C ALA A 41 -5.92 -0.66 10.35
N ARG A 42 -6.79 -0.06 9.52
CA ARG A 42 -7.79 0.91 9.98
C ARG A 42 -9.05 0.26 10.55
N GLY A 43 -9.33 -1.01 10.20
CA GLY A 43 -10.58 -1.69 10.56
C GLY A 43 -11.82 -1.13 9.87
N GLU A 44 -11.65 -0.30 8.82
CA GLU A 44 -12.77 0.36 8.14
C GLU A 44 -12.55 0.40 6.62
N LEU A 45 -13.53 -0.14 5.89
CA LEU A 45 -13.64 0.01 4.44
C LEU A 45 -14.59 1.17 4.12
N ARG A 46 -14.05 2.22 3.48
CA ARG A 46 -14.83 3.39 3.03
C ARG A 46 -15.09 3.28 1.54
N VAL A 47 -16.37 3.28 1.15
CA VAL A 47 -16.81 3.19 -0.24
C VAL A 47 -17.68 4.40 -0.57
N SER A 48 -17.31 5.16 -1.58
CA SER A 48 -18.12 6.26 -2.10
C SER A 48 -19.06 5.73 -3.18
N THR A 49 -20.33 6.08 -3.07
CA THR A 49 -21.37 5.69 -4.02
C THR A 49 -22.41 6.81 -4.16
N ILE A 50 -23.34 6.65 -5.09
CA ILE A 50 -24.44 7.59 -5.34
C ILE A 50 -25.68 7.06 -4.62
N HIS A 51 -26.52 7.95 -4.11
CA HIS A 51 -27.76 7.57 -3.43
C HIS A 51 -28.85 7.19 -4.45
N THR A 52 -28.93 5.90 -4.80
CA THR A 52 -29.94 5.35 -5.72
C THR A 52 -30.42 4.00 -5.21
N PRO A 53 -31.68 3.59 -5.46
CA PRO A 53 -32.20 2.29 -5.00
C PRO A 53 -31.36 1.08 -5.45
N LEU A 54 -30.63 1.18 -6.57
CA LEU A 54 -29.79 0.10 -7.07
C LEU A 54 -28.43 0.04 -6.36
N THR A 55 -27.82 1.19 -6.06
CA THR A 55 -26.44 1.27 -5.56
C THR A 55 -26.40 1.32 -4.03
N TYR A 56 -27.00 2.35 -3.44
CA TYR A 56 -27.10 2.58 -2.00
C TYR A 56 -28.30 3.46 -1.72
N ASN A 57 -29.16 3.01 -0.80
CA ASN A 57 -30.28 3.76 -0.31
C ASN A 57 -30.65 3.27 1.10
N GLU A 58 -31.57 3.96 1.77
CA GLU A 58 -31.99 3.62 3.13
C GLU A 58 -33.51 3.53 3.22
N ILE A 59 -34.00 2.47 3.85
CA ILE A 59 -35.42 2.33 4.24
C ILE A 59 -35.47 2.15 5.74
N ASN A 60 -36.18 3.03 6.45
CA ASN A 60 -36.32 2.99 7.91
C ASN A 60 -34.97 2.94 8.65
N GLY A 61 -33.96 3.67 8.14
CA GLY A 61 -32.61 3.69 8.68
C GLY A 61 -31.80 2.41 8.45
N LYS A 62 -32.29 1.48 7.64
CA LYS A 62 -31.54 0.29 7.20
C LYS A 62 -30.99 0.53 5.78
N PRO A 63 -29.66 0.52 5.59
CA PRO A 63 -29.06 0.63 4.27
C PRO A 63 -29.35 -0.63 3.44
N PHE A 64 -29.61 -0.44 2.15
CA PHE A 64 -29.79 -1.50 1.17
C PHE A 64 -29.29 -1.04 -0.20
N GLY A 65 -29.04 -1.99 -1.10
CA GLY A 65 -28.56 -1.73 -2.45
C GLY A 65 -27.61 -2.82 -2.91
N LEU A 66 -27.52 -3.07 -4.22
CA LEU A 66 -26.63 -4.09 -4.77
C LEU A 66 -25.17 -3.79 -4.43
N ASP A 67 -24.73 -2.57 -4.69
CA ASP A 67 -23.34 -2.17 -4.43
C ASP A 67 -23.05 -2.12 -2.93
N TYR A 68 -24.04 -1.71 -2.11
CA TYR A 68 -23.93 -1.76 -0.66
C TYR A 68 -23.70 -3.19 -0.16
N GLU A 69 -24.52 -4.16 -0.57
CA GLU A 69 -24.39 -5.55 -0.14
C GLU A 69 -23.07 -6.17 -0.63
N LEU A 70 -22.64 -5.86 -1.85
CA LEU A 70 -21.36 -6.33 -2.37
C LEU A 70 -20.18 -5.74 -1.58
N ALA A 71 -20.20 -4.44 -1.31
CA ALA A 71 -19.17 -3.78 -0.52
C ALA A 71 -19.13 -4.28 0.92
N LYS A 72 -20.30 -4.56 1.51
CA LYS A 72 -20.43 -5.15 2.84
C LYS A 72 -19.83 -6.55 2.90
N GLN A 73 -20.17 -7.43 1.96
CA GLN A 73 -19.57 -8.78 1.89
C GLN A 73 -18.05 -8.71 1.70
N PHE A 74 -17.57 -7.74 0.92
CA PHE A 74 -16.13 -7.53 0.77
C PHE A 74 -15.49 -7.02 2.07
N ALA A 75 -16.13 -6.13 2.82
CA ALA A 75 -15.67 -5.71 4.13
C ALA A 75 -15.62 -6.89 5.11
N ASP A 76 -16.68 -7.70 5.18
CA ASP A 76 -16.74 -8.91 6.02
C ASP A 76 -15.64 -9.92 5.66
N TYR A 77 -15.27 -10.02 4.38
CA TYR A 77 -14.14 -10.85 3.93
C TYR A 77 -12.77 -10.32 4.39
N LEU A 78 -12.61 -9.00 4.52
CA LEU A 78 -11.35 -8.40 4.93
C LEU A 78 -11.07 -8.54 6.44
N GLY A 79 -12.09 -8.79 7.25
CA GLY A 79 -12.03 -8.89 8.71
C GLY A 79 -12.02 -7.54 9.42
#